data_AF-A0A377V9Q8-F1
#
_entry.id   AF-A0A377V9Q8-F1
#
_cell.length_a   1.000
_cell.length_b   1.000
_cell.length_c   1.000
_cell.angle_alpha   90.00
_cell.angle_beta   90.00
_cell.angle_gamma   90.00
#
_symmetry.space_group_name_H-M   'P 1'
#
loop_
_entity.id
_entity.type
_entity.pdbx_description
1 polymer ?
#
loop_
_entity_poly.entity_id
_entity_poly.type
_entity_poly.pdbx_seq_one_letter_code
_entity_poly.pdbx_strand_id
1 'polypeptide(L)'
;MALVFGRERVGLTNDELQKCHYHVAIAANPEYSSLNLAMAVQVIAYEVRMAWLAAQEQAQPAVEHEEAPYPLVDDLERFYDHLEQTLLATGFIRPNHPGR
;
A
#
# COMPACT_ATOMS: atom_id res chain seq x y z
N MET A 1 -6.23 19.24 17.20
CA MET A 1 -4.88 18.62 17.19
C MET A 1 -3.95 19.55 16.44
N ALA A 2 -2.77 19.86 16.99
CA ALA A 2 -1.77 20.67 16.31
C ALA A 2 -0.48 19.86 16.19
N LEU A 3 0.11 19.85 15.00
CA LEU A 3 1.41 19.27 14.71
C LEU A 3 2.39 20.43 14.54
N VAL A 4 3.41 20.49 15.40
CA VAL A 4 4.38 21.59 15.41
C VAL A 4 5.71 21.06 14.92
N PHE A 5 6.27 21.73 13.92
CA PHE A 5 7.58 21.40 13.35
C PHE A 5 8.58 22.51 13.68
N GLY A 6 9.80 22.09 14.04
CA GLY A 6 10.88 23.01 14.37
C GLY A 6 11.53 23.65 13.16
N ARG A 7 12.45 24.58 13.42
CA ARG A 7 13.28 25.19 12.37
C ARG A 7 14.24 24.14 11.80
N GLU A 8 14.51 24.19 10.50
CA GLU A 8 15.25 23.13 9.79
C GLU A 8 16.64 22.80 10.37
N ARG A 9 17.39 23.80 10.86
CA ARG A 9 18.74 23.56 11.40
C ARG A 9 18.79 23.31 12.91
N VAL A 10 17.81 23.81 13.66
CA VAL A 10 17.90 23.89 15.13
C VAL A 10 16.72 23.21 15.84
N GLY A 11 15.73 22.74 15.08
CA GLY A 11 14.54 22.08 15.63
C GLY A 11 13.66 23.02 16.45
N LEU A 12 13.00 22.42 17.44
CA LEU A 12 12.23 23.10 18.47
C LEU A 12 13.12 23.33 19.69
N THR A 13 12.91 24.45 20.36
CA THR A 13 13.53 24.72 21.67
C THR A 13 12.91 23.83 22.75
N ASN A 14 13.63 23.63 23.85
CA ASN A 14 13.11 22.85 24.99
C ASN A 14 11.79 23.43 25.53
N ASP A 15 11.67 24.76 25.58
CA ASP A 15 10.45 25.44 26.04
C ASP A 15 9.26 25.21 25.09
N GLU A 16 9.50 25.08 23.79
CA GLU A 16 8.49 24.71 22.81
C GLU A 16 8.13 23.23 22.93
N LEU A 17 9.11 22.33 23.10
CA LEU A 17 8.89 20.90 23.30
C LEU A 17 8.08 20.61 24.56
N GLN A 18 8.32 21.32 25.66
CA GLN A 18 7.58 21.15 26.92
C GLN A 18 6.09 21.49 26.79
N LYS A 19 5.70 22.31 25.79
CA LYS A 19 4.29 22.63 25.52
C LYS A 19 3.60 21.55 24.69
N CYS A 20 4.35 20.64 24.08
CA CYS A 20 3.80 19.54 23.29
C CYS A 20 3.43 18.36 24.20
N HIS A 21 2.24 17.80 24.01
CA HIS A 21 1.79 16.62 24.77
C HIS A 21 2.55 15.35 24.40
N TYR A 22 3.05 15.27 23.17
CA TYR A 22 3.80 14.13 22.65
C TYR A 22 4.95 14.61 21.78
N HIS A 23 6.02 13.83 21.74
CA HIS A 23 7.14 14.00 20.82
C HIS A 23 7.19 12.82 19.88
N VAL A 24 7.38 13.09 18.59
CA VAL A 24 7.47 12.08 17.55
C VAL A 24 8.84 12.19 16.90
N ALA A 25 9.54 11.07 16.81
CA ALA A 25 10.80 10.95 16.10
C ALA A 25 10.61 10.01 14.90
N ILE A 26 10.93 10.50 13.70
CA ILE A 26 10.93 9.66 12.49
C ILE A 26 12.16 8.77 12.56
N ALA A 27 11.96 7.45 12.44
CA ALA A 27 13.07 6.50 12.36
C ALA A 27 13.90 6.79 11.11
N ALA A 28 15.14 7.21 11.32
CA ALA A 28 16.09 7.61 10.28
C ALA A 28 17.43 6.91 10.51
N ASN A 29 18.40 7.13 9.62
CA ASN A 29 19.76 6.62 9.80
C ASN A 29 20.33 7.16 11.13
N PRO A 30 20.81 6.32 12.07
CA PRO A 30 21.41 6.77 13.32
C PRO A 30 22.61 7.72 13.14
N GLU A 31 23.37 7.55 12.05
CA GLU A 31 24.52 8.40 11.71
C GLU A 31 24.11 9.73 11.04
N TYR A 32 22.89 9.78 10.48
CA TYR A 32 22.33 10.96 9.81
C TYR A 32 20.80 11.00 9.98
N SER A 33 20.36 11.47 11.15
CA SER A 33 18.96 11.44 11.56
C SER A 33 18.18 12.72 11.24
N SER A 34 18.87 13.73 10.71
CA SER A 34 18.26 15.02 10.38
C SER A 34 17.62 14.99 9.00
N LEU A 35 16.30 15.10 8.95
CA LEU A 35 15.54 15.26 7.71
C LEU A 35 15.38 16.75 7.40
N ASN A 36 15.40 17.08 6.10
CA ASN A 36 14.86 18.35 5.62
C ASN A 36 13.41 18.52 6.13
N LEU A 37 13.05 19.75 6.48
CA LEU A 37 11.75 20.07 7.06
C LEU A 37 10.58 19.58 6.20
N ALA A 38 10.63 19.77 4.88
CA ALA A 38 9.58 19.34 3.98
C ALA A 38 9.45 17.80 3.94
N MET A 39 10.57 17.07 4.03
CA MET A 39 10.55 15.61 4.12
C MET A 39 9.89 15.14 5.43
N ALA A 40 10.22 15.76 6.56
CA ALA A 40 9.60 15.43 7.84
C ALA A 40 8.08 15.71 7.83
N VAL A 41 7.66 16.87 7.29
CA VAL A 41 6.23 17.19 7.14
C VAL A 41 5.53 16.19 6.22
N GLN A 42 6.15 15.81 5.11
CA GLN A 42 5.58 14.88 4.15
C GLN A 42 5.34 13.49 4.76
N VAL A 43 6.30 12.96 5.52
CA VAL A 43 6.16 11.66 6.21
C VAL A 43 5.01 11.71 7.22
N ILE A 44 4.97 12.74 8.07
CA ILE A 44 3.90 12.86 9.06
C ILE A 44 2.53 13.04 8.40
N ALA A 45 2.43 13.82 7.32
CA ALA A 45 1.19 13.99 6.57
C ALA A 45 0.71 12.67 5.92
N TYR A 46 1.65 11.88 5.40
CA TYR A 46 1.36 10.56 4.85
C TYR A 46 0.80 9.61 5.93
N GLU A 47 1.45 9.51 7.09
CA GLU A 47 0.98 8.67 8.19
C GLU A 47 -0.40 9.09 8.70
N VAL A 48 -0.66 10.40 8.82
CA VAL A 48 -1.99 10.92 9.16
C VAL A 48 -3.04 10.51 8.13
N ARG A 49 -2.72 10.59 6.84
CA ARG A 49 -3.61 10.15 5.76
C ARG A 49 -3.89 8.65 5.85
N MET A 50 -2.87 7.83 6.05
CA MET A 50 -3.01 6.37 6.15
C MET A 50 -3.89 5.98 7.33
N ALA A 51 -3.68 6.60 8.50
CA ALA A 51 -4.52 6.40 9.66
C ALA A 51 -5.99 6.82 9.40
N TRP A 52 -6.20 7.92 8.68
CA TRP A 52 -7.54 8.38 8.31
C TRP A 52 -8.24 7.45 7.30
N LEU A 53 -7.50 6.87 6.35
CA LEU A 53 -8.03 5.89 5.40
C LEU A 53 -8.41 4.59 6.12
N ALA A 54 -7.52 4.06 6.97
CA ALA A 54 -7.79 2.86 7.77
C ALA A 54 -9.01 3.04 8.68
N ALA A 55 -9.17 4.21 9.29
CA ALA A 55 -10.35 4.52 10.10
C ALA A 55 -11.64 4.59 9.27
N GLN A 56 -11.58 5.01 8.01
CA GLN A 56 -12.74 4.99 7.11
C GLN A 56 -13.09 3.59 6.63
N GLU A 57 -12.11 2.75 6.31
CA GLU A 57 -12.35 1.34 5.97
C GLU A 57 -13.06 0.61 7.11
N GLN A 58 -12.69 0.91 8.36
CA GLN A 58 -13.36 0.37 9.55
C GLN A 58 -14.75 0.96 9.79
N ALA A 59 -14.99 2.20 9.36
CA ALA A 59 -16.28 2.89 9.52
C ALA A 59 -17.27 2.56 8.40
N GLN A 60 -16.78 2.11 7.25
CA GLN A 60 -17.62 1.51 6.24
C GLN A 60 -18.16 0.19 6.82
N PRO A 61 -19.47 -0.08 6.72
CA PRO A 61 -19.97 -1.43 7.00
C PRO A 61 -19.11 -2.38 6.18
N ALA A 62 -18.69 -3.50 6.77
CA ALA A 62 -17.92 -4.51 6.07
C ALA A 62 -18.68 -4.82 4.77
N VAL A 63 -18.23 -4.20 3.67
CA VAL A 63 -18.55 -4.70 2.36
C VAL A 63 -17.81 -6.00 2.43
N GLU A 64 -18.56 -7.09 2.57
CA GLU A 64 -18.08 -8.37 2.10
C GLU A 64 -17.61 -8.06 0.68
N HIS A 65 -16.31 -7.80 0.53
CA HIS A 65 -15.65 -8.17 -0.68
C HIS A 65 -15.93 -9.67 -0.70
N GLU A 66 -17.04 -10.04 -1.33
CA GLU A 66 -17.09 -11.29 -2.05
C GLU A 66 -15.77 -11.26 -2.79
N GLU A 67 -14.79 -12.04 -2.30
CA GLU A 67 -13.68 -12.47 -3.13
C GLU A 67 -14.34 -12.81 -4.44
N ALA A 68 -14.15 -11.98 -5.46
CA ALA A 68 -14.91 -12.10 -6.70
C ALA A 68 -14.84 -13.58 -7.04
N PRO A 69 -15.99 -14.30 -7.00
CA PRO A 69 -15.96 -15.73 -6.83
C PRO A 69 -15.02 -16.26 -7.88
N TYR A 70 -14.01 -17.02 -7.45
CA TYR A 70 -13.07 -17.64 -8.38
C TYR A 70 -13.93 -18.24 -9.49
N PRO A 71 -13.67 -17.90 -10.78
CA PRO A 71 -14.62 -18.19 -11.85
C PRO A 71 -15.10 -19.63 -11.70
N LEU A 72 -16.42 -19.84 -11.80
CA LEU A 72 -16.99 -21.18 -11.68
C LEU A 72 -16.12 -22.12 -12.50
N VAL A 73 -15.77 -23.27 -11.93
CA VAL A 73 -14.84 -24.24 -12.55
C VAL A 73 -15.16 -24.44 -14.04
N ASP A 74 -16.45 -24.47 -14.39
CA ASP A 74 -16.99 -24.55 -15.74
C ASP A 74 -16.53 -23.41 -16.69
N ASP A 75 -16.46 -22.16 -16.22
CA ASP A 75 -16.00 -21.02 -17.02
C ASP A 75 -14.49 -21.08 -17.26
N LEU A 76 -13.73 -21.60 -16.28
CA LEU A 76 -12.30 -21.82 -16.41
C LEU A 76 -12.00 -23.00 -17.36
N GLU A 77 -12.79 -24.07 -17.30
CA GLU A 77 -12.72 -25.20 -18.24
C GLU A 77 -13.01 -24.74 -19.67
N ARG A 78 -14.09 -23.96 -19.88
CA ARG A 78 -14.41 -23.38 -21.21
C ARG A 78 -13.32 -22.47 -21.73
N PHE A 79 -12.69 -21.69 -20.84
CA PHE A 79 -11.54 -20.88 -21.20
C PHE A 79 -10.36 -21.73 -21.67
N TYR A 80 -10.03 -22.81 -20.95
CA TYR A 80 -8.95 -23.72 -21.34
C TYR A 80 -9.25 -24.47 -22.65
N ASP A 81 -10.49 -24.93 -22.86
CA ASP A 81 -10.91 -25.57 -24.11
C ASP A 81 -10.76 -24.62 -25.30
N HIS A 82 -11.22 -23.37 -25.16
CA HIS A 82 -11.12 -22.37 -26.22
C HIS A 82 -9.66 -21.97 -26.48
N LEU A 83 -8.86 -21.85 -25.42
CA LEU A 83 -7.43 -21.57 -25.51
C LEU A 83 -6.71 -22.70 -26.26
N GLU A 84 -6.96 -23.97 -25.91
CA GLU A 84 -6.38 -25.13 -26.58
C GLU A 84 -6.71 -25.14 -28.08
N GLN A 85 -7.99 -24.93 -28.43
CA GLN A 85 -8.41 -24.88 -29.83
C GLN A 85 -7.71 -23.76 -30.60
N THR A 86 -7.54 -22.59 -29.98
CA THR A 86 -6.86 -21.45 -30.60
C THR A 86 -5.37 -21.72 -30.79
N LEU A 87 -4.72 -22.35 -29.81
CA LEU A 87 -3.30 -22.72 -29.89
C LEU A 87 -3.05 -23.82 -30.93
N LEU A 88 -3.97 -24.77 -31.10
CA LEU A 88 -3.94 -25.76 -32.19
C LEU A 88 -4.16 -25.09 -33.54
N ALA A 89 -5.14 -24.19 -33.66
CA ALA A 89 -5.48 -23.50 -34.91
C ALA A 89 -4.36 -22.58 -35.40
N THR A 90 -3.65 -21.93 -34.49
CA THR A 90 -2.47 -21.10 -34.79
C THR A 90 -1.20 -21.93 -35.01
N GLY A 91 -1.25 -23.25 -34.78
CA GLY A 91 -0.12 -24.17 -34.90
C GLY A 91 0.94 -24.01 -33.81
N PHE A 92 0.61 -23.29 -32.73
CA PHE A 92 1.50 -23.10 -31.58
C PHE A 92 1.71 -24.41 -30.80
N ILE A 93 0.66 -25.23 -30.67
CA ILE A 93 0.75 -26.60 -30.12
C ILE A 93 0.41 -27.64 -31.19
N ARG A 94 0.99 -28.84 -31.07
CA ARG A 94 0.72 -29.99 -31.97
C ARG A 94 -0.28 -30.95 -31.30
N PRO A 95 -1.20 -31.58 -32.06
CA PRO A 95 -2.06 -32.63 -31.51
C PRO A 95 -1.19 -33.75 -30.94
N ASN A 96 -1.47 -34.21 -29.72
CA ASN A 96 -0.64 -35.14 -28.93
C ASN A 96 0.75 -34.59 -28.54
N HIS A 97 0.87 -33.32 -28.13
CA HIS A 97 2.08 -32.90 -27.42
C HIS A 97 2.00 -33.40 -25.98
N PRO A 98 2.77 -34.43 -25.58
CA PRO A 98 2.85 -34.78 -24.18
C PRO A 98 3.69 -33.68 -23.54
N GLY A 99 3.12 -32.94 -22.59
CA GLY A 99 3.88 -32.02 -21.76
C GLY A 99 5.08 -32.76 -21.15
N ARG A 100 6.27 -32.48 -21.67
CA ARG A 100 7.57 -32.74 -21.06
C ARG A 100 8.39 -31.47 -21.19
#